data_AF-A0A7J2JG17-F1
#
_entry.id   AF-A0A7J2JG17-F1
#
_cell.length_a   1.000
_cell.length_b   1.000
_cell.length_c   1.000
_cell.angle_alpha   90.00
_cell.angle_beta   90.00
_cell.angle_gamma   90.00
#
_symmetry.space_group_name_H-M   'P 1'
#
loop_
_entity.id
_entity.type
_entity.pdbx_description
1 polymer ?
#
loop_
_entity_poly.entity_id
_entity_poly.type
_entity_poly.pdbx_seq_one_letter_code
_entity_poly.pdbx_strand_id
1 'polypeptide(L)'
;MTIAGSDSGGGAGIQADLKAFAAYGVHGTCVITAITAQNTYSVTAVHVLPPDMVAEQIKVVVEDLPVKAAKTGMLYNSEIIEVVAA
;
A
#
# COMPACT_ATOMS: atom_id res chain seq x y z
N MET A 1 -3.67 -3.50 -8.12
CA MET A 1 -3.60 -2.56 -6.98
C MET A 1 -2.83 -3.20 -5.84
N THR A 2 -1.93 -2.47 -5.18
CA THR A 2 -1.32 -2.89 -3.91
C THR A 2 -1.89 -2.08 -2.76
N ILE A 3 -2.19 -2.73 -1.64
CA ILE A 3 -2.60 -2.10 -0.39
C ILE A 3 -1.56 -2.47 0.67
N ALA A 4 -0.63 -1.58 0.98
CA ALA A 4 0.51 -1.89 1.84
C ALA A 4 1.19 -0.64 2.41
N GLY A 5 2.17 -0.85 3.29
CA GLY A 5 3.05 0.23 3.74
C GLY A 5 4.06 0.69 2.69
N SER A 6 4.52 1.92 2.84
CA SER A 6 5.58 2.54 2.04
C SER A 6 6.94 2.33 2.70
N ASP A 7 7.89 1.75 1.95
CA ASP A 7 9.28 1.56 2.33
C ASP A 7 10.16 2.65 1.72
N SER A 8 10.80 3.46 2.55
CA SER A 8 11.74 4.51 2.11
C SER A 8 12.96 3.96 1.35
N GLY A 9 13.40 2.72 1.63
CA GLY A 9 14.49 2.05 0.93
C GLY A 9 14.09 1.50 -0.44
N GLY A 10 12.79 1.39 -0.71
CA GLY A 10 12.23 0.93 -1.97
C GLY A 10 12.50 -0.54 -2.31
N GLY A 11 12.95 -1.34 -1.35
CA GLY A 11 13.23 -2.77 -1.50
C GLY A 11 12.04 -3.66 -1.13
N ALA A 12 11.09 -3.13 -0.36
CA ALA A 12 9.84 -3.77 0.05
C ALA A 12 8.65 -2.81 -0.16
N GLY A 13 7.54 -3.08 0.54
CA GLY A 13 6.35 -2.21 0.55
C GLY A 13 5.73 -1.99 -0.84
N ILE A 14 4.96 -0.90 -0.96
CA ILE A 14 4.34 -0.53 -2.23
C ILE A 14 5.38 -0.30 -3.35
N GLN A 15 6.60 0.10 -3.02
CA GLN A 15 7.67 0.31 -3.99
C GLN A 15 8.07 -0.99 -4.67
N ALA A 16 8.27 -2.06 -3.91
CA ALA A 16 8.57 -3.39 -4.46
C ALA A 16 7.36 -3.96 -5.22
N ASP A 17 6.16 -3.78 -4.68
CA ASP A 17 4.93 -4.24 -5.33
C ASP A 17 4.74 -3.58 -6.71
N LEU A 18 4.89 -2.25 -6.79
CA LEU A 18 4.75 -1.49 -8.04
C LEU A 18 5.85 -1.83 -9.05
N LYS A 19 7.09 -2.05 -8.59
CA LYS A 19 8.18 -2.56 -9.45
C LYS A 19 7.85 -3.94 -10.00
N ALA A 20 7.30 -4.84 -9.18
CA ALA A 20 6.89 -6.16 -9.61
C ALA A 20 5.76 -6.07 -10.65
N PHE A 21 4.72 -5.27 -10.40
CA PHE A 21 3.65 -5.06 -11.39
C PHE A 21 4.20 -4.53 -12.72
N ALA A 22 5.06 -3.51 -12.67
CA ALA A 22 5.69 -2.96 -13.87
C ALA A 22 6.54 -3.99 -14.63
N ALA A 23 7.28 -4.86 -13.93
CA ALA A 23 8.06 -5.93 -14.54
C ALA A 23 7.20 -6.96 -15.30
N TYR A 24 5.94 -7.12 -14.90
CA TYR A 24 4.96 -7.97 -15.59
C TYR A 24 4.08 -7.19 -16.60
N GLY A 25 4.43 -5.94 -16.92
CA GLY A 25 3.66 -5.12 -17.86
C GLY A 25 2.29 -4.67 -17.32
N VAL A 26 2.09 -4.73 -16.01
CA VAL A 26 0.84 -4.34 -15.34
C VAL A 26 0.96 -2.90 -14.83
N HIS A 27 0.00 -2.05 -15.19
CA HIS A 27 -0.11 -0.73 -14.57
C HIS A 27 -0.50 -0.88 -13.08
N GLY A 28 0.40 -0.45 -12.19
CA GLY A 28 0.23 -0.56 -10.76
C GLY A 28 -0.38 0.68 -10.13
N THR A 29 -1.45 0.50 -9.36
CA THR A 29 -2.00 1.50 -8.42
C THR A 29 -1.69 1.10 -6.98
N CYS A 30 -1.66 2.07 -6.07
CA CYS A 30 -1.35 1.81 -4.66
C CYS A 30 -2.30 2.52 -3.69
N VAL A 31 -2.49 1.90 -2.53
CA VAL A 31 -3.09 2.45 -1.32
C VAL A 31 -2.07 2.29 -0.21
N ILE A 32 -1.70 3.40 0.44
CA ILE A 32 -0.70 3.41 1.51
C ILE A 32 -1.41 3.26 2.85
N THR A 33 -1.01 2.25 3.63
CA THR A 33 -1.54 2.00 4.98
C THR A 33 -0.70 2.65 6.08
N ALA A 34 0.61 2.74 5.85
CA ALA A 34 1.56 3.42 6.73
C ALA A 34 2.81 3.80 5.94
N ILE A 35 3.56 4.78 6.42
CA ILE A 35 4.87 5.15 5.88
C ILE A 35 5.94 4.72 6.89
N THR A 36 7.01 4.08 6.43
CA THR A 36 8.14 3.72 7.26
C THR A 36 9.39 4.51 6.88
N ALA A 37 10.08 5.04 7.89
CA ALA A 37 11.48 5.43 7.75
C ALA A 37 12.30 4.14 7.84
N GLN A 38 12.54 3.52 6.69
CA GLN A 38 13.13 2.20 6.56
C GLN A 38 14.33 2.21 5.61
N ASN A 39 15.36 1.44 5.96
CA ASN A 39 16.50 1.14 5.11
C ASN A 39 16.81 -0.37 5.16
N THR A 40 17.91 -0.81 4.55
CA THR A 40 18.28 -2.23 4.47
C THR A 40 18.66 -2.87 5.80
N TYR A 41 18.81 -2.09 6.88
CA TYR A 41 19.26 -2.58 8.20
C TYR A 41 18.19 -2.42 9.29
N SER A 42 17.26 -1.49 9.14
CA SER A 42 16.32 -1.14 10.21
C SER A 42 15.10 -0.35 9.73
N VAL A 43 14.06 -0.39 10.56
CA VAL A 43 12.93 0.56 10.54
C VAL A 43 13.08 1.45 11.76
N THR A 44 13.23 2.76 11.57
CA THR A 44 13.47 3.71 12.67
C THR A 44 12.23 4.49 13.08
N ALA A 45 11.23 4.58 12.20
CA ALA A 45 9.94 5.18 12.50
C ALA A 45 8.83 4.58 11.63
N VAL A 46 7.61 4.60 12.16
CA VAL A 46 6.38 4.22 11.45
C VAL A 46 5.33 5.30 11.68
N HIS A 47 4.72 5.78 10.59
CA HIS A 47 3.58 6.67 10.64
C HIS A 47 2.38 5.99 9.98
N VAL A 48 1.40 5.60 10.78
CA VAL A 48 0.18 4.94 10.33
C VAL A 48 -0.76 5.98 9.74
N LEU A 49 -1.34 5.70 8.58
CA LEU A 49 -2.34 6.61 8.01
C LEU A 49 -3.68 6.43 8.73
N PRO A 50 -4.46 7.50 8.88
CA PRO A 50 -5.84 7.40 9.36
C PRO A 50 -6.69 6.42 8.52
N PRO A 51 -7.57 5.60 9.13
CA PRO A 51 -8.38 4.61 8.39
C PRO A 51 -9.28 5.21 7.31
N ASP A 52 -9.83 6.41 7.54
CA ASP A 52 -10.62 7.18 6.58
C ASP A 52 -9.80 7.58 5.34
N MET A 53 -8.52 7.93 5.52
CA MET A 53 -7.62 8.20 4.41
C MET A 53 -7.30 6.93 3.60
N VAL A 54 -7.23 5.76 4.24
CA VAL A 54 -7.07 4.47 3.53
C VAL A 54 -8.32 4.13 2.74
N ALA A 55 -9.51 4.33 3.32
CA ALA A 55 -10.79 4.12 2.65
C ALA A 55 -10.94 5.02 1.43
N GLU A 56 -10.62 6.32 1.57
CA GLU A 56 -10.75 7.27 0.46
C GLU A 56 -9.78 6.95 -0.68
N GLN A 57 -8.53 6.55 -0.38
CA GLN A 57 -7.58 6.08 -1.40
C GLN A 57 -8.12 4.87 -2.20
N ILE A 58 -8.71 3.88 -1.52
CA ILE A 58 -9.32 2.72 -2.19
C ILE A 58 -10.45 3.18 -3.11
N LYS A 59 -11.36 3.99 -2.57
CA LYS A 59 -12.54 4.48 -3.28
C LYS A 59 -12.16 5.23 -4.55
N VAL A 60 -11.32 6.27 -4.46
CA VAL A 60 -10.99 7.10 -5.63
C VAL A 60 -10.26 6.31 -6.73
N VAL A 61 -9.42 5.33 -6.36
CA VAL A 61 -8.72 4.48 -7.34
C VAL A 61 -9.68 3.52 -8.03
N VAL A 62 -10.59 2.89 -7.29
CA VAL A 62 -11.54 1.92 -7.83
C VAL A 62 -12.65 2.60 -8.66
N GLU A 63 -13.04 3.82 -8.31
CA GLU A 63 -14.01 4.62 -9.08
C GLU A 63 -13.45 5.09 -10.43
N ASP A 64 -12.15 5.38 -10.53
CA ASP A 64 -11.51 5.90 -11.75
C ASP A 64 -10.90 4.80 -12.64
N LEU A 65 -10.23 3.79 -12.03
CA LEU A 65 -9.39 2.83 -12.76
C LEU A 65 -9.97 1.41 -12.74
N PRO A 66 -9.86 0.65 -13.83
CA PRO A 66 -10.42 -0.70 -13.94
C PRO A 66 -9.57 -1.75 -13.20
N VAL A 67 -9.52 -1.69 -11.87
CA VAL A 67 -8.74 -2.61 -11.03
C VAL A 67 -9.22 -4.06 -11.22
N LYS A 68 -8.35 -4.92 -11.79
CA LYS A 68 -8.65 -6.34 -12.05
C LYS A 68 -8.13 -7.30 -10.98
N ALA A 69 -7.14 -6.86 -10.21
CA ALA A 69 -6.55 -7.64 -9.15
C ALA A 69 -5.98 -6.71 -8.07
N ALA A 70 -6.02 -7.18 -6.82
CA ALA A 70 -5.44 -6.50 -5.68
C ALA A 70 -4.61 -7.48 -4.83
N LYS A 71 -3.62 -6.95 -4.11
CA LYS A 71 -2.89 -7.66 -3.07
C LYS A 71 -2.79 -6.80 -1.81
N THR A 72 -2.76 -7.45 -0.65
CA THR A 72 -2.50 -6.80 0.64
C THR A 72 -1.07 -7.08 1.10
N GLY A 73 -0.47 -6.12 1.83
CA GLY A 73 0.83 -6.24 2.47
C GLY A 73 0.72 -5.93 3.96
N MET A 74 1.61 -5.08 4.47
CA MET A 74 1.49 -4.57 5.84
C MET A 74 0.20 -3.76 6.00
N LEU A 75 -0.70 -4.19 6.88
CA LEU A 75 -1.94 -3.49 7.25
C LEU A 75 -1.86 -2.81 8.63
N TYR A 76 -0.80 -3.08 9.40
CA TYR A 76 -0.49 -2.47 10.69
C TYR A 76 -1.44 -2.80 11.86
N ASN A 77 -2.72 -2.44 11.81
CA ASN A 77 -3.67 -2.62 12.93
C ASN A 77 -5.06 -3.09 12.46
N SER A 78 -5.95 -3.40 13.41
CA SER A 78 -7.31 -3.90 13.13
C SER A 78 -8.17 -2.88 12.40
N GLU A 79 -8.06 -1.59 12.72
CA GLU A 79 -8.85 -0.53 12.09
C GLU A 79 -8.59 -0.45 10.56
N ILE A 80 -7.32 -0.55 10.15
CA ILE A 80 -6.98 -0.61 8.72
C ILE A 80 -7.43 -1.94 8.10
N ILE A 81 -7.31 -3.06 8.82
CA ILE A 81 -7.79 -4.37 8.32
C ILE A 81 -9.29 -4.32 8.04
N GLU A 82 -10.08 -3.73 8.93
CA GLU A 82 -11.54 -3.58 8.76
C GLU A 82 -11.89 -2.73 7.54
N VAL A 83 -11.19 -1.60 7.33
CA VAL A 83 -11.36 -0.77 6.13
C VAL A 83 -11.03 -1.53 4.85
N VAL A 84 -9.97 -2.35 4.84
CA VAL A 84 -9.53 -3.10 3.66
C VAL A 84 -10.42 -4.32 3.37
N ALA A 85 -11.09 -4.86 4.39
CA ALA A 85 -11.96 -6.04 4.27
C ALA A 85 -13.41 -5.69 3.89
N ALA A 86 -13.82 -4.43 4.02
CA ALA A 86 -15.14 -3.93 3.66
C ALA A 86 -15.36 -3.85 2.14
#